data_AF-A0A7X8ULM2-F1
#
_entry.id   AF-A0A7X8ULM2-F1
#
_cell.length_a   1.000
_cell.length_b   1.000
_cell.length_c   1.000
_cell.angle_alpha   90.00
_cell.angle_beta   90.00
_cell.angle_gamma   90.00
#
_symmetry.space_group_name_H-M   'P 1'
#
loop_
_entity.id
_entity.type
_entity.pdbx_description
1 polymer ?
#
loop_
_entity_poly.entity_id
_entity_poly.type
_entity_poly.pdbx_seq_one_letter_code
_entity_poly.pdbx_strand_id
1 'polypeptide(L)'
;MTVEYSALLKSKMSDDCYGKLVALDNPKVMEFVGFFAEHCDPASIYVCNDSEQDIQYVRDQALTKSEEHTMALPKQTIHWDGYGDQGRDKANTRFMVYKENLESMKGLNIVEYDEGHAEIMAISEGIMRGKDAVVQFFSEGPTESPFTIPCIQFTDSWYVAHSEFILYRSAYAHFLNLRGAEKDEFFRFIHSAGELDEHGCTVNLDKRRIYMDTQNNIVYSMNDQYAGNSIGLKKHSMRLAINKAGKEGWLCEHMFVMAAMDSGKQRKTYFCGAYPSACGKTSTAMIPGEKIVG
;
A
#
# COMPACT_ATOMS: atom_id res chain seq x y z
N MET A 1 -17.55 -8.78 17.99
CA MET A 1 -17.90 -7.86 16.89
C MET A 1 -17.93 -6.45 17.46
N THR A 2 -16.96 -5.63 17.09
CA THR A 2 -16.91 -4.20 17.40
C THR A 2 -18.11 -3.52 16.73
N VAL A 3 -19.16 -3.30 17.53
CA VAL A 3 -20.45 -2.71 17.10
C VAL A 3 -20.27 -1.25 16.65
N GLU A 4 -19.17 -0.62 17.06
CA GLU A 4 -18.89 0.82 16.96
C GLU A 4 -19.09 1.38 15.55
N TYR A 5 -18.52 0.74 14.51
CA TYR A 5 -18.55 1.29 13.16
C TYR A 5 -19.60 0.66 12.23
N SER A 6 -20.37 -0.33 12.68
CA SER A 6 -21.26 -1.10 11.79
C SER A 6 -22.31 -0.23 11.09
N ALA A 7 -22.94 0.69 11.82
CA ALA A 7 -23.96 1.58 11.27
C ALA A 7 -23.37 2.57 10.25
N LEU A 8 -22.19 3.11 10.55
CA LEU A 8 -21.46 4.00 9.64
C LEU A 8 -21.05 3.27 8.36
N LEU A 9 -20.41 2.10 8.49
CA LEU A 9 -19.95 1.35 7.32
C LEU A 9 -21.13 0.98 6.41
N LYS A 10 -22.26 0.50 6.96
CA LYS A 10 -23.48 0.21 6.18
C LYS A 10 -24.07 1.43 5.47
N SER A 11 -23.86 2.65 5.98
CA SER A 11 -24.34 3.86 5.30
C SER A 11 -23.42 4.33 4.17
N LYS A 12 -22.15 3.91 4.19
CA LYS A 12 -21.12 4.29 3.20
C LYS A 12 -20.86 3.23 2.13
N MET A 13 -21.33 1.99 2.29
CA MET A 13 -21.05 0.90 1.34
C MET A 13 -22.30 0.10 0.97
N SER A 14 -22.26 -0.61 -0.15
CA SER A 14 -23.34 -1.54 -0.54
C SER A 14 -23.39 -2.77 0.37
N ASP A 15 -24.52 -3.48 0.37
CA ASP A 15 -24.67 -4.73 1.13
C ASP A 15 -23.61 -5.79 0.73
N ASP A 16 -23.21 -5.83 -0.54
CA ASP A 16 -22.15 -6.69 -1.04
C ASP A 16 -20.79 -6.33 -0.42
N CYS A 17 -20.41 -5.05 -0.46
CA CYS A 17 -19.15 -4.56 0.12
C CYS A 17 -19.11 -4.77 1.64
N TYR A 18 -20.23 -4.51 2.34
CA TYR A 18 -20.34 -4.77 3.77
C TYR A 18 -20.25 -6.26 4.09
N GLY A 19 -20.92 -7.08 3.28
CA GLY A 19 -20.86 -8.54 3.37
C GLY A 19 -19.43 -9.09 3.25
N LYS A 20 -18.62 -8.53 2.34
CA LYS A 20 -17.20 -8.89 2.20
C LYS A 20 -16.43 -8.64 3.52
N LEU A 21 -16.55 -7.46 4.12
CA LEU A 21 -15.86 -7.18 5.39
C LEU A 21 -16.32 -8.06 6.54
N VAL A 22 -17.63 -8.30 6.66
CA VAL A 22 -18.18 -9.17 7.71
C VAL A 22 -17.69 -10.61 7.54
N ALA A 23 -17.58 -11.11 6.30
CA ALA A 23 -17.14 -12.48 6.02
C ALA A 23 -15.70 -12.76 6.48
N LEU A 24 -14.84 -11.73 6.56
CA LEU A 24 -13.47 -11.87 7.09
C LEU A 24 -13.44 -12.25 8.57
N ASP A 25 -14.51 -11.95 9.32
CA ASP A 25 -14.60 -12.15 10.78
C ASP A 25 -13.36 -11.59 11.50
N ASN A 26 -12.87 -10.43 11.07
CA ASN A 26 -11.64 -9.83 11.57
C ASN A 26 -11.94 -8.45 12.22
N PRO A 27 -11.99 -8.37 13.56
CA PRO A 27 -12.25 -7.11 14.26
C PRO A 27 -11.26 -5.99 13.94
N LYS A 28 -9.97 -6.32 13.75
CA LYS A 28 -8.92 -5.34 13.45
C LYS A 28 -9.08 -4.75 12.05
N VAL A 29 -9.56 -5.54 11.08
CA VAL A 29 -9.94 -5.02 9.75
C VAL A 29 -11.16 -4.10 9.87
N MET A 30 -12.19 -4.52 10.60
CA MET A 30 -13.40 -3.71 10.82
C MET A 30 -13.08 -2.39 11.52
N GLU A 31 -12.20 -2.40 12.51
CA GLU A 31 -11.72 -1.22 13.22
C GLU A 31 -10.90 -0.30 12.30
N PHE A 32 -9.95 -0.86 11.54
CA PHE A 32 -9.15 -0.07 10.60
C PHE A 32 -10.01 0.63 9.55
N VAL A 33 -10.91 -0.10 8.89
CA VAL A 33 -11.79 0.48 7.87
C VAL A 33 -12.81 1.43 8.50
N GLY A 34 -13.40 1.07 9.63
CA GLY A 34 -14.37 1.88 10.38
C GLY A 34 -13.81 3.21 10.85
N PHE A 35 -12.65 3.18 11.48
CA PHE A 35 -11.96 4.36 11.99
C PHE A 35 -11.63 5.35 10.86
N PHE A 36 -11.03 4.90 9.76
CA PHE A 36 -10.72 5.81 8.65
C PHE A 36 -11.95 6.20 7.82
N ALA A 37 -13.01 5.38 7.80
CA ALA A 37 -14.29 5.79 7.24
C ALA A 37 -14.93 6.95 8.03
N GLU A 38 -14.80 6.95 9.36
CA GLU A 38 -15.28 8.04 10.20
C GLU A 38 -14.37 9.27 10.07
N HIS A 39 -13.06 9.06 10.24
CA HIS A 39 -12.07 10.13 10.32
C HIS A 39 -11.86 10.84 8.97
N CYS A 40 -11.70 10.09 7.88
CA CYS A 40 -11.45 10.68 6.56
C CYS A 40 -12.73 11.07 5.82
N ASP A 41 -13.90 10.58 6.24
CA ASP A 41 -15.24 10.89 5.71
C ASP A 41 -15.39 10.74 4.18
N PRO A 42 -15.08 9.57 3.58
CA PRO A 42 -15.37 9.33 2.17
C PRO A 42 -16.88 9.35 1.89
N ALA A 43 -17.28 9.71 0.67
CA ALA A 43 -18.68 9.68 0.24
C ALA A 43 -19.21 8.25 0.15
N SER A 44 -18.41 7.33 -0.38
CA SER A 44 -18.72 5.90 -0.45
C SER A 44 -17.46 5.04 -0.29
N ILE A 45 -17.62 3.77 0.04
CA ILE A 45 -16.52 2.81 0.21
C ILE A 45 -16.83 1.57 -0.63
N TYR A 46 -15.90 1.22 -1.52
CA TYR A 46 -15.90 -0.02 -2.29
C TYR A 46 -14.91 -1.01 -1.69
N VAL A 47 -15.31 -2.26 -1.50
CA VAL A 47 -14.44 -3.31 -0.93
C VAL A 47 -14.17 -4.35 -2.01
N CYS A 48 -12.90 -4.50 -2.38
CA CYS A 48 -12.46 -5.45 -3.39
C CYS A 48 -12.18 -6.84 -2.79
N ASN A 49 -12.45 -7.87 -3.58
CA ASN A 49 -11.96 -9.23 -3.40
C ASN A 49 -10.95 -9.59 -4.52
N ASP A 50 -10.67 -10.87 -4.72
CA ASP A 50 -9.69 -11.37 -5.70
C ASP A 50 -10.26 -11.57 -7.11
N SER A 51 -11.50 -11.14 -7.36
CA SER A 51 -12.18 -11.39 -8.62
C SER A 51 -11.71 -10.48 -9.75
N GLU A 52 -11.71 -11.01 -10.98
CA GLU A 52 -11.45 -10.20 -12.18
C GLU A 52 -12.47 -9.07 -12.36
N GLN A 53 -13.68 -9.23 -11.82
CA GLN A 53 -14.69 -8.19 -11.79
C GLN A 53 -14.26 -6.99 -10.95
N ASP A 54 -13.72 -7.23 -9.74
CA ASP A 54 -13.24 -6.14 -8.88
C ASP A 54 -11.96 -5.48 -9.45
N ILE A 55 -11.08 -6.27 -10.06
CA ILE A 55 -9.89 -5.74 -10.77
C ILE A 55 -10.31 -4.84 -11.93
N GLN A 56 -11.24 -5.30 -12.78
CA GLN A 56 -11.74 -4.52 -13.90
C GLN A 56 -12.52 -3.29 -13.42
N TYR A 57 -13.31 -3.41 -12.36
CA TYR A 57 -14.04 -2.28 -11.78
C TYR A 57 -13.09 -1.16 -11.33
N VAL A 58 -12.01 -1.49 -10.61
CA VAL A 58 -11.01 -0.51 -10.18
C VAL A 58 -10.38 0.21 -11.39
N ARG A 59 -10.04 -0.53 -12.44
CA ARG A 59 -9.52 0.05 -13.68
C ARG A 59 -10.53 0.97 -14.36
N ASP A 60 -11.80 0.56 -14.42
CA ASP A 60 -12.86 1.36 -15.02
C ASP A 60 -13.14 2.64 -14.22
N GLN A 61 -13.04 2.59 -12.90
CA GLN A 61 -13.14 3.78 -12.05
C GLN A 61 -11.98 4.74 -12.29
N ALA A 62 -10.73 4.26 -12.40
CA ALA A 62 -9.58 5.12 -12.70
C ALA A 62 -9.77 5.91 -14.00
N LEU A 63 -10.33 5.26 -15.03
CA LEU A 63 -10.69 5.91 -16.30
C LEU A 63 -11.88 6.87 -16.15
N THR A 64 -12.95 6.44 -15.49
CA THR A 64 -14.19 7.22 -15.33
C THR A 64 -13.96 8.49 -14.52
N LYS A 65 -13.09 8.43 -13.52
CA LYS A 65 -12.69 9.57 -12.67
C LYS A 65 -11.59 10.42 -13.33
N SER A 66 -11.15 10.06 -14.52
CA SER A 66 -10.07 10.73 -15.25
C SER A 66 -8.73 10.78 -14.49
N GLU A 67 -8.52 9.85 -13.55
CA GLU A 67 -7.21 9.61 -12.94
C GLU A 67 -6.28 8.92 -13.94
N GLU A 68 -6.84 8.11 -14.85
CA GLU A 68 -6.10 7.49 -15.95
C GLU A 68 -6.76 7.80 -17.30
N HIS A 69 -5.96 7.71 -18.36
CA HIS A 69 -6.42 7.86 -19.74
C HIS A 69 -5.99 6.67 -20.60
N THR A 70 -6.82 6.32 -21.58
CA THR A 70 -6.52 5.23 -22.53
C THR A 70 -5.36 5.60 -23.46
N MET A 71 -4.49 4.63 -23.73
CA MET A 71 -3.44 4.74 -24.75
C MET A 71 -3.85 4.07 -26.07
N ALA A 72 -2.99 4.20 -27.10
CA ALA A 72 -3.19 3.54 -28.40
C ALA A 72 -3.35 2.01 -28.29
N LEU A 73 -2.70 1.38 -27.30
CA LEU A 73 -2.96 0.00 -26.94
C LEU A 73 -4.08 -0.06 -25.90
N PRO A 74 -5.21 -0.75 -26.17
CA PRO A 74 -6.42 -0.69 -25.34
C PRO A 74 -6.25 -1.35 -23.95
N LYS A 75 -5.19 -2.13 -23.77
CA LYS A 75 -4.83 -2.72 -22.47
C LYS A 75 -3.89 -1.84 -21.63
N GLN A 76 -3.54 -0.65 -22.12
CA GLN A 76 -2.63 0.27 -21.46
C GLN A 76 -3.35 1.57 -21.14
N THR A 77 -2.99 2.13 -20.00
CA THR A 77 -3.44 3.43 -19.52
C THR A 77 -2.25 4.28 -19.12
N ILE A 78 -2.48 5.58 -18.99
CA ILE A 78 -1.49 6.56 -18.56
C ILE A 78 -2.09 7.45 -17.47
N HIS A 79 -1.31 7.70 -16.42
CA HIS A 79 -1.58 8.68 -15.38
C HIS A 79 -0.56 9.82 -15.50
N TRP A 80 -0.96 11.04 -15.17
CA TRP A 80 -0.09 12.21 -15.16
C TRP A 80 0.01 12.76 -13.75
N ASP A 81 1.17 12.59 -13.13
CA ASP A 81 1.44 13.23 -11.84
C ASP A 81 1.56 14.75 -12.00
N GLY A 82 1.15 15.48 -10.97
CA GLY A 82 1.33 16.94 -10.90
C GLY A 82 2.81 17.34 -10.94
N TYR A 83 3.11 18.55 -11.43
CA TYR A 83 4.49 19.05 -11.57
C TYR A 83 5.29 19.02 -10.26
N GLY A 84 4.64 19.28 -9.11
CA GLY A 84 5.25 19.25 -7.78
C GLY A 84 5.33 17.85 -7.14
N ASP A 85 4.84 16.82 -7.81
CA ASP A 85 4.76 15.44 -7.31
C ASP A 85 5.34 14.43 -8.31
N GLN A 86 6.57 14.65 -8.75
CA GLN A 86 7.24 13.78 -9.74
C GLN A 86 8.31 12.87 -9.13
N GLY A 87 8.31 12.75 -7.80
CA GLY A 87 9.40 12.12 -7.09
C GLY A 87 9.07 11.81 -5.65
N ARG A 88 9.91 10.95 -5.07
CA ARG A 88 9.78 10.60 -3.66
C ARG A 88 10.13 11.79 -2.79
N ASP A 89 9.25 12.14 -1.86
CA ASP A 89 9.51 13.16 -0.86
C ASP A 89 10.26 12.59 0.34
N LYS A 90 11.60 12.59 0.25
CA LYS A 90 12.45 12.06 1.32
C LYS A 90 12.36 12.87 2.62
N ALA A 91 12.07 14.17 2.54
CA ALA A 91 12.07 15.06 3.70
C ALA A 91 10.83 14.83 4.57
N ASN A 92 9.68 14.59 3.92
CA ASN A 92 8.40 14.33 4.58
C ASN A 92 8.07 12.85 4.74
N THR A 93 8.94 11.95 4.24
CA THR A 93 8.90 10.52 4.59
C THR A 93 9.63 10.27 5.91
N ARG A 94 8.90 9.99 6.99
CA ARG A 94 9.45 9.86 8.36
C ARG A 94 8.97 8.62 9.09
N PHE A 95 9.79 8.10 9.99
CA PHE A 95 9.36 7.10 10.96
C PHE A 95 8.75 7.82 12.17
N MET A 96 7.56 7.40 12.58
CA MET A 96 6.99 7.78 13.88
C MET A 96 7.61 6.89 14.94
N VAL A 97 8.21 7.51 15.95
CA VAL A 97 9.02 6.81 16.96
C VAL A 97 8.60 7.26 18.36
N TYR A 98 8.23 6.29 19.19
CA TYR A 98 7.90 6.53 20.60
C TYR A 98 9.09 7.12 21.36
N LYS A 99 8.82 7.99 22.34
CA LYS A 99 9.82 8.76 23.10
C LYS A 99 11.02 7.94 23.58
N GLU A 100 10.78 6.74 24.09
CA GLU A 100 11.82 5.84 24.61
C GLU A 100 12.81 5.33 23.54
N ASN A 101 12.43 5.40 22.25
CA ASN A 101 13.22 4.89 21.12
C ASN A 101 13.86 6.00 20.28
N LEU A 102 13.64 7.28 20.61
CA LEU A 102 14.16 8.40 19.80
C LEU A 102 15.69 8.38 19.68
N GLU A 103 16.40 8.12 20.78
CA GLU A 103 17.87 8.10 20.78
C GLU A 103 18.46 6.97 19.95
N SER A 104 17.84 5.79 19.96
CA SER A 104 18.31 4.63 19.19
C SER A 104 18.05 4.79 17.69
N MET A 105 17.08 5.63 17.32
CA MET A 105 16.65 5.84 15.93
C MET A 105 17.07 7.19 15.32
N LYS A 106 17.84 8.02 16.02
CA LYS A 106 18.24 9.38 15.58
C LYS A 106 19.01 9.46 14.26
N GLY A 107 19.55 8.34 13.77
CA GLY A 107 20.19 8.25 12.45
C GLY A 107 19.21 8.18 11.27
N LEU A 108 17.91 8.02 11.55
CA LEU A 108 16.84 7.97 10.56
C LEU A 108 16.10 9.31 10.51
N ASN A 109 15.34 9.54 9.44
CA ASN A 109 14.40 10.65 9.39
C ASN A 109 13.19 10.30 10.26
N ILE A 110 13.12 10.87 11.46
CA ILE A 110 12.14 10.52 12.50
C ILE A 110 11.29 11.72 12.93
N VAL A 111 10.12 11.43 13.48
CA VAL A 111 9.28 12.35 14.26
C VAL A 111 8.83 11.60 15.51
N GLU A 112 8.65 12.31 16.63
CA GLU A 112 8.10 11.70 17.84
C GLU A 112 6.67 11.22 17.57
N TYR A 113 6.30 10.07 18.14
CA TYR A 113 5.03 9.41 17.83
C TYR A 113 3.81 10.30 18.08
N ASP A 114 3.68 10.89 19.27
CA ASP A 114 2.50 11.70 19.59
C ASP A 114 2.40 12.93 18.68
N GLU A 115 3.54 13.58 18.40
CA GLU A 115 3.63 14.73 17.49
C GLU A 115 3.24 14.34 16.05
N GLY A 116 3.86 13.30 15.50
CA GLY A 116 3.63 12.85 14.13
C GLY A 116 2.21 12.31 13.94
N HIS A 117 1.69 11.59 14.93
CA HIS A 117 0.33 11.08 14.93
C HIS A 117 -0.69 12.24 14.99
N ALA A 118 -0.49 13.23 15.88
CA ALA A 118 -1.37 14.39 15.93
C ALA A 118 -1.37 15.18 14.61
N GLU A 119 -0.19 15.37 14.00
CA GLU A 119 -0.07 16.07 12.71
C GLU A 119 -0.79 15.32 11.58
N ILE A 120 -0.55 14.01 11.42
CA ILE A 120 -1.13 13.24 10.32
C ILE A 120 -2.64 13.05 10.48
N MET A 121 -3.12 12.93 11.72
CA MET A 121 -4.55 12.87 12.01
C MET A 121 -5.24 14.21 11.70
N ALA A 122 -4.61 15.35 12.03
CA ALA A 122 -5.13 16.66 11.66
C ALA A 122 -5.15 16.88 10.13
N ILE A 123 -4.15 16.37 9.40
CA ILE A 123 -4.12 16.46 7.93
C ILE A 123 -5.22 15.60 7.29
N SER A 124 -5.49 14.42 7.87
CA SER A 124 -6.38 13.42 7.27
C SER A 124 -7.85 13.57 7.66
N GLU A 125 -8.18 14.48 8.57
CA GLU A 125 -9.56 14.73 9.00
C GLU A 125 -10.41 15.23 7.83
N GLY A 126 -11.44 14.47 7.46
CA GLY A 126 -12.34 14.79 6.35
C GLY A 126 -11.68 14.85 4.97
N ILE A 127 -10.44 14.36 4.82
CA ILE A 127 -9.64 14.50 3.60
C ILE A 127 -10.27 13.81 2.37
N MET A 128 -11.18 12.86 2.61
CA MET A 128 -11.89 12.10 1.58
C MET A 128 -13.31 12.63 1.30
N ARG A 129 -13.72 13.75 1.91
CA ARG A 129 -15.08 14.29 1.73
C ARG A 129 -15.43 14.49 0.26
N GLY A 130 -16.54 13.89 -0.15
CA GLY A 130 -17.03 13.95 -1.54
C GLY A 130 -16.31 13.02 -2.52
N LYS A 131 -15.31 12.27 -2.08
CA LYS A 131 -14.61 11.25 -2.89
C LYS A 131 -15.07 9.85 -2.49
N ASP A 132 -15.04 8.94 -3.45
CA ASP A 132 -15.20 7.52 -3.19
C ASP A 132 -13.86 6.97 -2.67
N ALA A 133 -13.91 5.97 -1.80
CA ALA A 133 -12.74 5.24 -1.35
C ALA A 133 -12.85 3.75 -1.71
N VAL A 134 -11.71 3.10 -1.76
CA VAL A 134 -11.56 1.68 -2.05
C VAL A 134 -10.67 0.99 -1.03
N VAL A 135 -11.08 -0.20 -0.62
CA VAL A 135 -10.33 -1.09 0.27
C VAL A 135 -9.89 -2.32 -0.52
N GLN A 136 -8.59 -2.58 -0.54
CA GLN A 136 -7.99 -3.73 -1.22
C GLN A 136 -7.15 -4.55 -0.25
N PHE A 137 -7.08 -5.85 -0.53
CA PHE A 137 -6.35 -6.83 0.25
C PHE A 137 -5.27 -7.45 -0.62
N PHE A 138 -4.04 -7.45 -0.12
CA PHE A 138 -2.87 -7.88 -0.86
C PHE A 138 -1.95 -8.75 0.00
N SER A 139 -0.95 -9.35 -0.65
CA SER A 139 0.07 -10.16 -0.02
C SER A 139 1.46 -9.70 -0.47
N GLU A 140 2.32 -9.46 0.50
CA GLU A 140 3.76 -9.49 0.28
C GLU A 140 4.25 -10.93 0.28
N GLY A 141 4.89 -11.32 -0.83
CA GLY A 141 5.21 -12.70 -1.13
C GLY A 141 4.01 -13.51 -1.66
N PRO A 142 4.22 -14.80 -2.01
CA PRO A 142 3.14 -15.71 -2.39
C PRO A 142 2.13 -15.86 -1.26
N THR A 143 0.84 -15.97 -1.59
CA THR A 143 -0.22 -16.30 -0.62
C THR A 143 -0.05 -17.72 -0.09
N GLU A 144 -0.53 -17.99 1.13
CA GLU A 144 -0.49 -19.32 1.77
C GLU A 144 0.93 -19.85 2.02
N SER A 145 1.92 -18.95 2.03
CA SER A 145 3.30 -19.24 2.43
C SER A 145 3.48 -18.96 3.93
N PRO A 146 4.38 -19.68 4.63
CA PRO A 146 4.76 -19.30 6.00
C PRO A 146 5.44 -17.92 6.09
N PHE A 147 5.85 -17.34 4.96
CA PHE A 147 6.41 -16.00 4.86
C PHE A 147 5.43 -14.96 4.30
N THR A 148 4.17 -15.32 4.09
CA THR A 148 3.15 -14.36 3.63
C THR A 148 3.02 -13.24 4.64
N ILE A 149 3.06 -11.99 4.18
CA ILE A 149 2.67 -10.84 5.01
C ILE A 149 1.40 -10.24 4.40
N PRO A 150 0.22 -10.45 5.02
CA PRO A 150 -1.03 -9.87 4.55
C PRO A 150 -0.97 -8.35 4.66
N CYS A 151 -1.57 -7.68 3.70
CA CYS A 151 -1.59 -6.22 3.57
C CYS A 151 -3.01 -5.75 3.26
N ILE A 152 -3.43 -4.65 3.87
CA ILE A 152 -4.69 -3.95 3.54
C ILE A 152 -4.39 -2.50 3.20
N GLN A 153 -4.98 -2.01 2.12
CA GLN A 153 -4.86 -0.62 1.69
C GLN A 153 -6.24 0.02 1.59
N PHE A 154 -6.38 1.20 2.20
CA PHE A 154 -7.54 2.08 2.11
C PHE A 154 -7.09 3.33 1.35
N THR A 155 -7.72 3.64 0.22
CA THR A 155 -7.39 4.82 -0.55
C THR A 155 -8.57 5.46 -1.28
N ASP A 156 -8.49 6.77 -1.54
CA ASP A 156 -9.41 7.51 -2.40
C ASP A 156 -8.90 7.72 -3.85
N SER A 157 -7.74 7.15 -4.22
CA SER A 157 -7.21 7.21 -5.58
C SER A 157 -7.37 5.87 -6.30
N TRP A 158 -8.13 5.89 -7.39
CA TRP A 158 -8.35 4.73 -8.24
C TRP A 158 -7.12 4.40 -9.08
N TYR A 159 -6.29 5.38 -9.46
CA TYR A 159 -4.98 5.14 -10.09
C TYR A 159 -4.05 4.35 -9.17
N VAL A 160 -3.97 4.74 -7.89
CA VAL A 160 -3.14 4.03 -6.90
C VAL A 160 -3.68 2.61 -6.71
N ALA A 161 -5.00 2.46 -6.53
CA ALA A 161 -5.63 1.15 -6.39
C ALA A 161 -5.40 0.23 -7.61
N HIS A 162 -5.47 0.77 -8.83
CA HIS A 162 -5.19 0.03 -10.05
C HIS A 162 -3.71 -0.36 -10.15
N SER A 163 -2.80 0.56 -9.81
CA SER A 163 -1.36 0.31 -9.77
C SER A 163 -0.98 -0.81 -8.80
N GLU A 164 -1.64 -0.88 -7.64
CA GLU A 164 -1.45 -1.98 -6.69
C GLU A 164 -1.84 -3.34 -7.30
N PHE A 165 -2.97 -3.43 -8.01
CA PHE A 165 -3.37 -4.67 -8.70
C PHE A 165 -2.39 -5.11 -9.79
N ILE A 166 -1.71 -4.17 -10.47
CA ILE A 166 -0.69 -4.50 -11.47
C ILE A 166 0.57 -5.07 -10.80
N LEU A 167 0.93 -4.55 -9.63
CA LEU A 167 2.22 -4.81 -8.99
C LEU A 167 2.19 -5.94 -7.96
N TYR A 168 1.05 -6.17 -7.32
CA TYR A 168 0.93 -7.04 -6.15
C TYR A 168 -0.17 -8.07 -6.28
N ARG A 169 0.00 -9.19 -5.56
CA ARG A 169 -0.97 -10.28 -5.53
C ARG A 169 -2.14 -9.90 -4.62
N SER A 170 -3.36 -9.97 -5.14
CA SER A 170 -4.57 -9.90 -4.33
C SER A 170 -4.62 -11.04 -3.31
N ALA A 171 -5.21 -10.79 -2.15
CA ALA A 171 -5.15 -11.72 -1.02
C ALA A 171 -6.43 -11.76 -0.17
N TYR A 172 -7.57 -11.34 -0.69
CA TYR A 172 -8.83 -11.38 0.06
C TYR A 172 -9.18 -12.80 0.53
N ALA A 173 -9.00 -13.82 -0.31
CA ALA A 173 -9.17 -15.22 0.06
C ALA A 173 -8.18 -15.67 1.15
N HIS A 174 -6.97 -15.12 1.16
CA HIS A 174 -6.01 -15.38 2.23
C HIS A 174 -6.50 -14.75 3.55
N PHE A 175 -7.03 -13.52 3.53
CA PHE A 175 -7.64 -12.88 4.69
C PHE A 175 -8.84 -13.68 5.25
N LEU A 176 -9.67 -14.29 4.40
CA LEU A 176 -10.75 -15.21 4.83
C LEU A 176 -10.21 -16.43 5.58
N ASN A 177 -8.96 -16.82 5.33
CA ASN A 177 -8.34 -18.01 5.89
C ASN A 177 -7.48 -17.75 7.13
N LEU A 178 -7.23 -16.49 7.52
CA LEU A 178 -6.49 -16.15 8.75
C LEU A 178 -7.20 -16.69 10.00
N ARG A 179 -6.44 -17.22 10.95
CA ARG A 179 -6.97 -17.79 12.20
C ARG A 179 -6.24 -17.24 13.43
N GLY A 180 -6.95 -17.19 14.56
CA GLY A 180 -6.36 -16.81 15.85
C GLY A 180 -5.58 -15.50 15.79
N ALA A 181 -4.32 -15.54 16.24
CA ALA A 181 -3.43 -14.37 16.30
C ALA A 181 -3.05 -13.82 14.90
N GLU A 182 -3.12 -14.63 13.84
CA GLU A 182 -2.81 -14.16 12.47
C GLU A 182 -3.77 -13.06 12.01
N LYS A 183 -4.99 -13.03 12.58
CA LYS A 183 -5.97 -11.97 12.30
C LYS A 183 -5.47 -10.59 12.76
N ASP A 184 -4.47 -10.52 13.64
CA ASP A 184 -3.86 -9.27 14.09
C ASP A 184 -2.56 -8.93 13.35
N GLU A 185 -2.04 -9.82 12.50
CA GLU A 185 -0.71 -9.70 11.88
C GLU A 185 -0.79 -9.34 10.39
N PHE A 186 -1.12 -8.08 10.09
CA PHE A 186 -1.10 -7.56 8.74
C PHE A 186 -0.62 -6.11 8.70
N PHE A 187 -0.05 -5.71 7.57
CA PHE A 187 0.36 -4.32 7.32
C PHE A 187 -0.83 -3.49 6.82
N ARG A 188 -0.92 -2.26 7.31
CA ARG A 188 -2.00 -1.32 7.01
C ARG A 188 -1.46 -0.12 6.27
N PHE A 189 -2.16 0.29 5.21
CA PHE A 189 -1.81 1.47 4.43
C PHE A 189 -3.06 2.34 4.30
N ILE A 190 -3.02 3.55 4.84
CA ILE A 190 -4.03 4.59 4.59
C ILE A 190 -3.40 5.63 3.69
N HIS A 191 -3.99 5.82 2.52
CA HIS A 191 -3.52 6.74 1.50
C HIS A 191 -4.64 7.70 1.09
N SER A 192 -4.33 8.99 0.95
CA SER A 192 -5.21 9.94 0.28
C SER A 192 -4.43 10.86 -0.64
N ALA A 193 -4.93 11.02 -1.88
CA ALA A 193 -4.40 12.02 -2.80
C ALA A 193 -4.71 13.46 -2.36
N GLY A 194 -5.57 13.64 -1.35
CA GLY A 194 -5.96 14.95 -0.86
C GLY A 194 -6.91 15.68 -1.81
N GLU A 195 -6.94 17.00 -1.69
CA GLU A 195 -7.65 17.86 -2.64
C GLU A 195 -6.93 17.83 -4.00
N LEU A 196 -7.71 17.69 -5.07
CA LEU A 196 -7.23 17.65 -6.46
C LEU A 196 -7.69 18.91 -7.20
N ASP A 197 -6.84 19.42 -8.10
CA ASP A 197 -7.18 20.52 -9.00
C ASP A 197 -8.01 20.06 -10.21
N GLU A 198 -8.30 21.00 -11.13
CA GLU A 198 -9.05 20.72 -12.36
C GLU A 198 -8.35 19.75 -13.34
N HIS A 199 -7.08 19.45 -13.10
CA HIS A 199 -6.28 18.48 -13.85
C HIS A 199 -6.12 17.15 -13.12
N GLY A 200 -6.79 16.97 -11.97
CA GLY A 200 -6.69 15.76 -11.16
C GLY A 200 -5.37 15.64 -10.39
N CYS A 201 -4.63 16.74 -10.20
CA CYS A 201 -3.35 16.77 -9.49
C CYS A 201 -3.52 17.23 -8.04
N THR A 202 -2.80 16.63 -7.11
CA THR A 202 -2.81 17.04 -5.69
C THR A 202 -2.40 18.50 -5.50
N VAL A 203 -3.22 19.24 -4.73
CA VAL A 203 -3.04 20.67 -4.44
C VAL A 203 -2.16 20.90 -3.20
N ASN A 204 -2.44 20.19 -2.11
CA ASN A 204 -1.88 20.48 -0.78
C ASN A 204 -0.51 19.81 -0.53
N LEU A 205 0.40 19.92 -1.50
CA LEU A 205 1.72 19.28 -1.49
C LEU A 205 2.65 19.76 -0.37
N ASP A 206 2.39 20.94 0.20
CA ASP A 206 3.08 21.49 1.38
C ASP A 206 2.75 20.72 2.67
N LYS A 207 1.54 20.15 2.74
CA LYS A 207 1.05 19.29 3.82
C LYS A 207 1.27 17.80 3.54
N ARG A 208 2.03 17.46 2.50
CA ARG A 208 2.34 16.07 2.17
C ARG A 208 3.11 15.40 3.30
N ARG A 209 2.67 14.23 3.73
CA ARG A 209 3.34 13.43 4.77
C ARG A 209 3.26 11.96 4.44
N ILE A 210 4.38 11.25 4.61
CA ILE A 210 4.47 9.80 4.46
C ILE A 210 5.06 9.24 5.76
N TYR A 211 4.20 8.87 6.71
CA TYR A 211 4.59 8.48 8.05
C TYR A 211 4.47 6.97 8.26
N MET A 212 5.55 6.37 8.75
CA MET A 212 5.61 4.93 9.01
C MET A 212 5.64 4.68 10.52
N ASP A 213 4.61 3.99 11.01
CA ASP A 213 4.58 3.44 12.35
C ASP A 213 4.90 1.95 12.31
N THR A 214 6.13 1.65 12.70
CA THR A 214 6.67 0.28 12.69
C THR A 214 6.25 -0.53 13.91
N GLN A 215 5.66 0.07 14.95
CA GLN A 215 5.15 -0.67 16.10
C GLN A 215 3.73 -1.17 15.85
N ASN A 216 2.88 -0.33 15.24
CA ASN A 216 1.51 -0.70 14.91
C ASN A 216 1.34 -1.19 13.46
N ASN A 217 2.43 -1.34 12.71
CA ASN A 217 2.45 -1.83 11.33
C ASN A 217 1.50 -1.06 10.40
N ILE A 218 1.53 0.27 10.48
CA ILE A 218 0.69 1.14 9.65
C ILE A 218 1.52 2.24 8.99
N VAL A 219 1.16 2.56 7.75
CA VAL A 219 1.71 3.66 6.99
C VAL A 219 0.58 4.62 6.64
N TYR A 220 0.84 5.90 6.86
CA TYR A 220 -0.02 7.00 6.48
C TYR A 220 0.62 7.77 5.35
N SER A 221 -0.09 7.98 4.25
CA SER A 221 0.39 8.79 3.12
C SER A 221 -0.71 9.76 2.67
N MET A 222 -0.48 11.06 2.85
CA MET A 222 -1.51 12.07 2.63
C MET A 222 -0.98 13.15 1.69
N ASN A 223 -1.85 13.61 0.78
CA ASN A 223 -1.57 14.64 -0.21
C ASN A 223 -0.43 14.26 -1.17
N ASP A 224 -0.51 13.08 -1.77
CA ASP A 224 0.40 12.65 -2.84
C ASP A 224 -0.28 11.67 -3.81
N GLN A 225 0.25 11.56 -5.02
CA GLN A 225 -0.16 10.62 -6.06
C GLN A 225 1.03 9.83 -6.60
N TYR A 226 2.23 10.43 -6.62
CA TYR A 226 3.43 9.80 -7.18
C TYR A 226 3.68 8.42 -6.58
N ALA A 227 3.83 7.42 -7.45
CA ALA A 227 3.97 6.00 -7.07
C ALA A 227 5.03 5.71 -5.99
N GLY A 228 6.04 6.57 -5.85
CA GLY A 228 7.07 6.44 -4.82
C GLY A 228 6.60 6.75 -3.38
N ASN A 229 5.47 7.46 -3.24
CA ASN A 229 4.85 7.96 -2.02
C ASN A 229 3.47 7.29 -1.78
N SER A 230 2.71 7.01 -2.85
CA SER A 230 1.32 6.55 -2.73
C SER A 230 1.14 5.02 -2.71
N ILE A 231 1.99 4.27 -3.44
CA ILE A 231 1.91 2.80 -3.51
C ILE A 231 2.49 2.19 -2.23
N GLY A 232 1.61 1.61 -1.41
CA GLY A 232 1.88 1.13 -0.07
C GLY A 232 2.84 -0.06 -0.06
N LEU A 233 2.57 -1.06 -0.89
CA LEU A 233 3.28 -2.34 -0.87
C LEU A 233 4.69 -2.29 -1.47
N LYS A 234 5.21 -1.09 -1.77
CA LYS A 234 6.57 -0.94 -2.27
C LYS A 234 7.55 -0.67 -1.16
N LYS A 235 7.99 0.57 -1.06
CA LYS A 235 9.01 0.97 -0.07
C LYS A 235 8.39 1.23 1.30
N HIS A 236 7.08 1.40 1.42
CA HIS A 236 6.46 1.55 2.74
C HIS A 236 6.39 0.20 3.43
N SER A 237 5.82 -0.80 2.75
CA SER A 237 5.83 -2.19 3.22
C SER A 237 7.25 -2.69 3.53
N MET A 238 8.23 -2.45 2.64
CA MET A 238 9.63 -2.84 2.90
C MET A 238 10.16 -2.31 4.25
N ARG A 239 9.79 -1.09 4.66
CA ARG A 239 10.25 -0.51 5.93
C ARG A 239 9.60 -1.19 7.14
N LEU A 240 8.33 -1.55 7.06
CA LEU A 240 7.66 -2.36 8.07
C LEU A 240 8.27 -3.77 8.12
N ALA A 241 8.51 -4.36 6.96
CA ALA A 241 9.11 -5.68 6.80
C ALA A 241 10.53 -5.76 7.39
N ILE A 242 11.38 -4.73 7.22
CA ILE A 242 12.70 -4.67 7.88
C ILE A 242 12.56 -4.74 9.40
N ASN A 243 11.59 -4.03 9.99
CA ASN A 243 11.37 -4.09 11.43
C ASN A 243 10.89 -5.48 11.89
N LYS A 244 9.95 -6.10 11.15
CA LYS A 244 9.47 -7.46 11.40
C LYS A 244 10.59 -8.49 11.28
N ALA A 245 11.37 -8.42 10.20
CA ALA A 245 12.51 -9.30 9.93
C ALA A 245 13.56 -9.28 11.05
N GLY A 246 13.87 -8.09 11.59
CA GLY A 246 14.79 -7.94 12.71
C GLY A 246 14.31 -8.60 14.02
N LYS A 247 13.00 -8.79 14.19
CA LYS A 247 12.40 -9.48 15.35
C LYS A 247 12.31 -10.99 15.14
N GLU A 248 12.18 -11.44 13.90
CA GLU A 248 11.87 -12.83 13.55
C GLU A 248 13.07 -13.63 13.02
N GLY A 249 14.21 -12.97 12.78
CA GLY A 249 15.45 -13.65 12.38
C GLY A 249 15.55 -13.99 10.89
N TRP A 250 14.87 -13.23 10.03
CA TRP A 250 15.03 -13.28 8.57
C TRP A 250 15.50 -11.93 8.00
N LEU A 251 15.71 -11.84 6.69
CA LEU A 251 16.24 -10.63 6.03
C LEU A 251 15.24 -10.05 5.03
N CYS A 252 14.96 -8.75 5.15
CA CYS A 252 14.25 -7.97 4.15
C CYS A 252 15.24 -7.02 3.45
N GLU A 253 15.58 -7.30 2.19
CA GLU A 253 16.68 -6.65 1.49
C GLU A 253 16.26 -6.02 0.16
N HIS A 254 16.90 -4.91 -0.21
CA HIS A 254 16.65 -4.26 -1.51
C HIS A 254 17.50 -4.90 -2.61
N MET A 255 17.22 -6.17 -2.92
CA MET A 255 17.99 -6.97 -3.87
C MET A 255 17.14 -7.40 -5.07
N PHE A 256 17.78 -7.62 -6.23
CA PHE A 256 17.17 -8.47 -7.25
C PHE A 256 17.36 -9.94 -6.86
N VAL A 257 16.54 -10.82 -7.43
CA VAL A 257 16.75 -12.27 -7.38
C VAL A 257 16.72 -12.81 -8.80
N MET A 258 17.74 -13.58 -9.18
CA MET A 258 17.84 -14.21 -10.49
C MET A 258 18.42 -15.62 -10.38
N ALA A 259 18.22 -16.42 -11.41
CA ALA A 259 18.89 -17.71 -11.58
C ALA A 259 19.78 -17.66 -12.84
N ALA A 260 21.10 -17.83 -12.67
CA ALA A 260 21.96 -18.10 -13.81
C ALA A 260 21.84 -19.55 -14.26
N MET A 261 21.90 -19.72 -15.57
CA MET A 261 21.69 -20.94 -16.29
C MET A 261 23.01 -21.43 -16.85
N ASP A 262 23.49 -22.55 -16.32
CA ASP A 262 24.62 -23.30 -16.90
C ASP A 262 24.03 -24.40 -17.78
N SER A 263 23.79 -24.09 -19.06
CA SER A 263 23.15 -25.00 -20.02
C SER A 263 23.96 -26.27 -20.27
N GLY A 264 25.30 -26.14 -20.29
CA GLY A 264 26.21 -27.27 -20.46
C GLY A 264 26.17 -28.28 -19.30
N LYS A 265 25.87 -27.81 -18.08
CA LYS A 265 25.73 -28.67 -16.88
C LYS A 265 24.29 -28.87 -16.42
N GLN A 266 23.31 -28.37 -17.16
CA GLN A 266 21.88 -28.36 -16.77
C GLN A 266 21.64 -27.84 -15.34
N ARG A 267 22.44 -26.89 -14.88
CA ARG A 267 22.42 -26.38 -13.50
C ARG A 267 21.85 -24.97 -13.45
N LYS A 268 21.08 -24.69 -12.39
CA LYS A 268 20.64 -23.35 -12.03
C LYS A 268 21.33 -22.90 -10.75
N THR A 269 21.88 -21.70 -10.74
CA THR A 269 22.47 -21.07 -9.55
C THR A 269 21.72 -19.80 -9.24
N TYR A 270 21.22 -19.66 -8.01
CA TYR A 270 20.46 -18.49 -7.57
C TYR A 270 21.38 -17.46 -6.93
N PHE A 271 21.17 -16.19 -7.23
CA PHE A 271 21.88 -15.09 -6.58
C PHE A 271 20.94 -13.94 -6.29
N CYS A 272 21.29 -13.22 -5.23
CA CYS A 272 20.75 -11.93 -4.92
C CYS A 272 21.84 -10.85 -5.03
N GLY A 273 21.46 -9.63 -5.38
CA GLY A 273 22.39 -8.52 -5.48
C GLY A 273 21.75 -7.17 -5.15
N ALA A 274 22.41 -6.39 -4.30
CA ALA A 274 22.00 -5.05 -3.91
C ALA A 274 22.79 -4.00 -4.71
N TYR A 275 22.07 -3.15 -5.43
CA TYR A 275 22.65 -2.12 -6.28
C TYR A 275 22.01 -0.78 -5.91
N PRO A 276 22.79 0.31 -5.75
CA PRO A 276 22.25 1.65 -5.68
C PRO A 276 21.49 2.04 -6.95
N SER A 277 20.79 3.18 -6.88
CA SER A 277 20.13 3.73 -8.06
C SER A 277 21.13 3.99 -9.19
N ALA A 278 20.67 3.87 -10.44
CA ALA A 278 21.47 4.07 -11.65
C ALA A 278 22.68 3.13 -11.84
N CYS A 279 22.75 2.00 -11.10
CA CYS A 279 23.85 1.02 -11.24
C CYS A 279 23.50 -0.21 -12.10
N GLY A 280 22.36 -0.22 -12.81
CA GLY A 280 22.01 -1.34 -13.71
C GLY A 280 21.35 -2.55 -13.06
N LYS A 281 20.75 -2.40 -11.85
CA LYS A 281 20.08 -3.48 -11.11
C LYS A 281 19.11 -4.31 -11.97
N THR A 282 18.24 -3.64 -12.71
CA THR A 282 17.25 -4.27 -13.59
C THR A 282 17.92 -4.97 -14.77
N SER A 283 18.91 -4.32 -15.39
CA SER A 283 19.66 -4.90 -16.51
C SER A 283 20.36 -6.20 -16.10
N THR A 284 20.92 -6.26 -14.89
CA THR A 284 21.52 -7.49 -14.34
C THR A 284 20.48 -8.58 -14.10
N ALA A 285 19.32 -8.25 -13.50
CA ALA A 285 18.27 -9.23 -13.22
C ALA A 285 17.63 -9.85 -14.49
N MET A 286 17.75 -9.17 -15.62
CA MET A 286 17.12 -9.54 -16.91
C MET A 286 18.13 -9.87 -18.01
N ILE A 287 19.36 -10.29 -17.66
CA ILE A 287 20.37 -10.69 -18.66
C ILE A 287 19.79 -11.79 -19.57
N PRO A 288 19.86 -11.64 -20.91
CA PRO A 288 19.36 -12.64 -21.83
C PRO A 288 19.98 -14.03 -21.61
N GLY A 289 19.16 -15.07 -21.57
CA GLY A 289 19.57 -16.45 -21.30
C GLY A 289 19.43 -16.84 -19.82
N GLU A 290 19.39 -15.87 -18.91
CA GLU A 290 19.15 -16.09 -17.49
C GLU A 290 17.66 -16.03 -17.15
N LYS A 291 17.31 -16.41 -15.91
CA LYS A 291 15.90 -16.44 -15.47
C LYS A 291 15.65 -15.48 -14.31
N ILE A 292 14.58 -14.70 -14.44
CA ILE A 292 13.98 -13.95 -13.34
C ILE A 292 13.31 -14.95 -12.39
N VAL A 293 13.43 -14.71 -11.09
CA VAL A 293 12.77 -15.51 -10.06
C VAL A 293 11.53 -14.75 -9.58
N GLY A 294 10.34 -15.31 -9.81
CA GLY A 294 9.05 -14.69 -9.47
C GLY A 294 7.88 -15.52 -9.95
#